data_AF-A0A7L6CND4-F1
#
_entry.id   AF-A0A7L6CND4-F1
#
_cell.length_a   1.000
_cell.length_b   1.000
_cell.length_c   1.000
_cell.angle_alpha   90.00
_cell.angle_beta   90.00
_cell.angle_gamma   90.00
#
_symmetry.space_group_name_H-M   'P 1'
#
loop_
_entity.id
_entity.type
_entity.pdbx_description
1 polymer ?
#
loop_
_entity_poly.entity_id
_entity_poly.type
_entity_poly.pdbx_seq_one_letter_code
_entity_poly.pdbx_strand_id
1 'polypeptide(L)'
;MKTLSVIACTFILSGCVVADMDSSNYDYVPWIQVFQKPQASGLTNVSQRKADLYACGVNPHADLDNGSWSLNGKMAQETEEQFNTRRDNILSCMEEKGYKVYGFSECGPRKAPTGLCPN
;
A
#
# COMPACT_ATOMS: atom_id res chain seq x y z
N MET A 1 -47.19 10.15 52.91
CA MET A 1 -47.26 9.85 51.46
C MET A 1 -46.24 10.74 50.78
N LYS A 2 -45.39 10.35 49.85
CA LYS A 2 -44.89 9.09 49.29
C LYS A 2 -43.59 9.50 48.57
N THR A 3 -42.57 8.68 48.67
CA THR A 3 -41.25 8.74 48.00
C THR A 3 -41.35 8.85 46.48
N LEU A 4 -40.37 9.55 45.84
CA LEU A 4 -39.83 9.35 44.48
C LEU A 4 -38.67 10.36 44.31
N SER A 5 -37.38 10.00 44.47
CA SER A 5 -36.49 9.33 43.49
C SER A 5 -36.66 9.90 42.08
N VAL A 6 -35.64 10.37 41.37
CA VAL A 6 -34.44 9.61 40.95
C VAL A 6 -33.29 10.59 40.62
N ILE A 7 -32.12 10.32 41.19
CA ILE A 7 -30.83 10.95 40.87
C ILE A 7 -30.50 10.68 39.40
N ALA A 8 -30.20 11.76 38.67
CA ALA A 8 -29.74 11.74 37.29
C ALA A 8 -28.39 11.00 37.18
N CYS A 9 -28.45 9.72 36.86
CA CYS A 9 -27.30 8.93 36.39
C CYS A 9 -27.54 8.55 34.93
N THR A 10 -27.47 9.52 34.02
CA THR A 10 -27.19 9.22 32.62
C THR A 10 -25.70 8.92 32.53
N PHE A 11 -25.35 7.66 32.75
CA PHE A 11 -24.06 7.11 32.38
C PHE A 11 -23.86 7.39 30.90
N ILE A 12 -22.99 8.35 30.61
CA ILE A 12 -22.36 8.48 29.31
C ILE A 12 -21.54 7.19 29.18
N LEU A 13 -22.13 6.14 28.60
CA LEU A 13 -21.36 5.07 28.00
C LEU A 13 -20.55 5.74 26.90
N SER A 14 -19.33 6.17 27.24
CA SER A 14 -18.25 6.29 26.28
C SER A 14 -18.21 4.94 25.60
N GLY A 15 -18.81 4.85 24.41
CA GLY A 15 -18.77 3.66 23.59
C GLY A 15 -17.31 3.27 23.51
N CYS A 16 -16.99 2.07 23.99
CA CYS A 16 -15.68 1.49 23.76
C CYS A 16 -15.51 1.48 22.25
N VAL A 17 -14.77 2.44 21.71
CA VAL A 17 -14.19 2.31 20.38
C VAL A 17 -13.25 1.12 20.52
N VAL A 18 -13.79 -0.06 20.24
CA VAL A 18 -12.97 -1.22 19.98
C VAL A 18 -12.22 -0.81 18.73
N ALA A 19 -10.97 -0.34 18.91
CA ALA A 19 -10.07 -0.15 17.79
C ALA A 19 -10.12 -1.45 16.99
N ASP A 20 -10.41 -1.33 15.70
CA ASP A 20 -10.50 -2.50 14.83
C ASP A 20 -9.12 -3.19 14.84
N MET A 21 -9.00 -4.19 15.71
CA MET A 21 -7.76 -4.91 16.02
C MET A 21 -7.52 -6.07 15.05
N ASP A 22 -8.30 -6.13 13.97
CA ASP A 22 -8.01 -7.01 12.86
C ASP A 22 -6.77 -6.50 12.12
N SER A 23 -5.62 -7.09 12.43
CA SER A 23 -4.33 -6.70 11.86
C SER A 23 -4.28 -6.84 10.33
N SER A 24 -5.18 -7.64 9.74
CA SER A 24 -5.27 -7.77 8.29
C SER A 24 -5.97 -6.57 7.61
N ASN A 25 -6.48 -5.60 8.39
CA ASN A 25 -6.78 -4.26 7.89
C ASN A 25 -5.53 -3.42 7.59
N TYR A 26 -4.34 -3.87 7.97
CA TYR A 26 -3.08 -3.20 7.62
C TYR A 26 -2.29 -3.96 6.54
N ASP A 27 -2.89 -5.01 5.96
CA ASP A 27 -2.31 -5.67 4.79
C ASP A 27 -2.49 -4.77 3.58
N TYR A 28 -1.37 -4.25 3.09
CA TYR A 28 -1.37 -3.36 1.95
C TYR A 28 -1.45 -4.12 0.62
N VAL A 29 -1.72 -3.36 -0.43
CA VAL A 29 -1.62 -3.85 -1.81
C VAL A 29 -0.19 -4.33 -2.13
N PRO A 30 0.00 -5.36 -2.97
CA PRO A 30 1.31 -5.71 -3.50
C PRO A 30 2.09 -4.51 -4.07
N TRP A 31 3.40 -4.50 -3.90
CA TRP A 31 4.27 -3.39 -4.33
C TRP A 31 4.12 -3.01 -5.81
N ILE A 32 3.86 -3.98 -6.69
CA ILE A 32 3.67 -3.68 -8.11
C ILE A 32 2.46 -2.76 -8.35
N GLN A 33 1.45 -2.80 -7.49
CA GLN A 33 0.19 -2.08 -7.70
C GLN A 33 0.29 -0.60 -7.38
N VAL A 34 1.29 -0.18 -6.59
CA VAL A 34 1.45 1.24 -6.27
C VAL A 34 1.92 2.07 -7.46
N PHE A 35 2.46 1.43 -8.50
CA PHE A 35 2.81 2.06 -9.76
C PHE A 35 1.57 2.19 -10.65
N GLN A 36 1.13 3.43 -10.87
CA GLN A 36 -0.08 3.73 -11.63
C GLN A 36 0.17 4.85 -12.64
N LYS A 37 -0.44 4.78 -13.82
CA LYS A 37 -0.51 5.90 -14.76
C LYS A 37 -1.55 6.89 -14.23
N PRO A 38 -1.23 8.16 -13.92
CA PRO A 38 -2.20 9.09 -13.32
C PRO A 38 -3.52 9.22 -14.07
N GLN A 39 -3.49 9.17 -15.40
CA GLN A 39 -4.65 9.24 -16.29
C GLN A 39 -5.48 7.96 -16.36
N ALA A 40 -4.95 6.86 -15.83
CA ALA A 40 -5.59 5.55 -15.77
C ALA A 40 -5.36 4.89 -14.40
N SER A 41 -5.28 5.68 -13.33
CA SER A 41 -5.16 5.14 -11.98
C SER A 41 -6.38 4.26 -11.71
N GLY A 42 -6.18 3.09 -11.14
CA GLY A 42 -7.24 2.09 -11.05
C GLY A 42 -7.33 1.13 -12.24
N LEU A 43 -6.75 1.50 -13.39
CA LEU A 43 -6.89 0.79 -14.67
C LEU A 43 -5.56 0.72 -15.43
N THR A 44 -4.45 0.89 -14.72
CA THR A 44 -3.10 0.82 -15.30
C THR A 44 -2.88 -0.56 -15.90
N ASN A 45 -2.43 -0.62 -17.16
CA ASN A 45 -2.19 -1.88 -17.84
C ASN A 45 -1.12 -2.71 -17.11
N VAL A 46 -1.55 -3.85 -16.56
CA VAL A 46 -0.73 -4.70 -15.70
C VAL A 46 0.48 -5.28 -16.43
N SER A 47 0.29 -5.74 -17.67
CA SER A 47 1.37 -6.33 -18.48
C SER A 47 2.42 -5.30 -18.86
N GLN A 48 1.98 -4.11 -19.27
CA GLN A 48 2.90 -3.02 -19.61
C GLN A 48 3.66 -2.52 -18.37
N ARG A 49 2.98 -2.42 -17.22
CA ARG A 49 3.61 -2.07 -15.93
C ARG A 49 4.74 -3.03 -15.55
N LYS A 50 4.53 -4.34 -15.69
CA LYS A 50 5.58 -5.36 -15.47
C LYS A 50 6.74 -5.19 -16.44
N ALA A 51 6.44 -5.08 -17.73
CA ALA A 51 7.45 -4.91 -18.77
C ALA A 51 8.30 -3.66 -18.52
N ASP A 52 7.67 -2.56 -18.10
CA ASP A 52 8.36 -1.31 -17.76
C ASP A 52 9.24 -1.44 -16.52
N LEU A 53 8.78 -2.13 -15.46
CA LEU A 53 9.59 -2.39 -14.27
C LEU A 53 10.85 -3.20 -14.59
N TYR A 54 10.72 -4.26 -15.39
CA TYR A 54 11.90 -5.02 -15.85
C TYR A 54 12.81 -4.17 -16.73
N ALA A 55 12.25 -3.37 -17.65
CA ALA A 55 13.03 -2.45 -18.46
C ALA A 55 13.76 -1.36 -17.62
N CYS A 56 13.22 -1.01 -16.46
CA CYS A 56 13.84 -0.10 -15.50
C CYS A 56 14.88 -0.76 -14.59
N GLY A 57 15.21 -2.05 -14.80
CA GLY A 57 16.30 -2.72 -14.09
C GLY A 57 15.87 -3.56 -12.89
N VAL A 58 14.57 -3.84 -12.72
CA VAL A 58 14.15 -4.93 -11.82
C VAL A 58 14.71 -6.26 -12.35
N ASN A 59 15.22 -7.11 -11.45
CA ASN A 59 15.78 -8.42 -11.81
C ASN A 59 14.77 -9.20 -12.69
N PRO A 60 15.14 -9.65 -13.90
CA PRO A 60 14.24 -10.35 -14.83
C PRO A 60 13.72 -11.68 -14.30
N HIS A 61 14.34 -12.24 -13.26
CA HIS A 61 13.89 -13.46 -12.57
C HIS A 61 13.02 -13.17 -11.35
N ALA A 62 12.77 -11.91 -10.99
CA ALA A 62 11.88 -11.57 -9.90
C ALA A 62 10.42 -11.82 -10.32
N ASP A 63 9.68 -12.52 -9.48
CA ASP A 63 8.23 -12.66 -9.59
C ASP A 63 7.57 -11.43 -8.98
N LEU A 64 7.08 -10.51 -9.83
CA LEU A 64 6.44 -9.27 -9.40
C LEU A 64 4.99 -9.46 -8.92
N ASP A 65 4.38 -10.62 -9.21
CA ASP A 65 3.05 -10.97 -8.71
C ASP A 65 3.09 -11.59 -7.32
N ASN A 66 4.27 -12.03 -6.89
CA ASN A 66 4.48 -12.48 -5.52
C ASN A 66 4.21 -11.32 -4.56
N GLY A 67 3.25 -11.52 -3.64
CA GLY A 67 2.90 -10.51 -2.64
C GLY A 67 4.04 -10.11 -1.70
N SER A 68 5.14 -10.87 -1.67
CA SER A 68 6.36 -10.56 -0.92
C SER A 68 7.41 -9.77 -1.72
N TRP A 69 7.24 -9.62 -3.03
CA TRP A 69 8.14 -8.81 -3.84
C TRP A 69 8.03 -7.33 -3.43
N SER A 70 9.17 -6.63 -3.35
CA SER A 70 9.23 -5.20 -3.07
C SER A 70 10.52 -4.58 -3.56
N LEU A 71 10.51 -3.28 -3.87
CA LEU A 71 11.75 -2.52 -4.09
C LEU A 71 12.47 -2.19 -2.78
N ASN A 72 11.80 -2.38 -1.64
CA ASN A 72 12.39 -2.24 -0.31
C ASN A 72 13.16 -3.49 0.15
N GLY A 73 13.15 -4.57 -0.64
CA GLY A 73 13.96 -5.75 -0.39
C GLY A 73 15.43 -5.51 -0.74
N LYS A 74 16.31 -5.75 0.21
CA LYS A 74 17.76 -5.76 0.00
C LYS A 74 18.19 -7.10 -0.58
N MET A 75 19.00 -7.09 -1.64
CA MET A 75 19.54 -8.32 -2.20
C MET A 75 20.65 -8.88 -1.32
N ALA A 76 20.88 -10.19 -1.37
CA ALA A 76 21.99 -10.81 -0.66
C ALA A 76 23.31 -10.14 -1.07
N GLN A 77 24.12 -9.75 -0.08
CA GLN A 77 25.43 -9.07 -0.25
C GLN A 77 25.38 -7.64 -0.81
N GLU A 78 24.19 -7.06 -1.00
CA GLU A 78 24.07 -5.66 -1.41
C GLU A 78 24.47 -4.73 -0.25
N THR A 79 25.22 -3.66 -0.53
CA THR A 79 25.46 -2.60 0.46
C THR A 79 24.25 -1.70 0.59
N GLU A 80 24.21 -0.86 1.64
CA GLU A 80 23.12 0.11 1.78
C GLU A 80 23.09 1.14 0.64
N GLU A 81 24.26 1.57 0.18
CA GLU A 81 24.38 2.48 -0.95
C GLU A 81 23.87 1.85 -2.25
N GLN A 82 24.29 0.61 -2.55
CA GLN A 82 23.81 -0.12 -3.72
C GLN A 82 22.29 -0.31 -3.71
N PHE A 83 21.73 -0.64 -2.54
CA PHE A 83 20.29 -0.77 -2.36
C PHE A 83 19.55 0.54 -2.69
N ASN A 84 19.99 1.66 -2.11
CA ASN A 84 19.37 2.96 -2.34
C ASN A 84 19.52 3.38 -3.80
N THR A 85 20.72 3.27 -4.38
CA THR A 85 20.97 3.58 -5.79
C THR A 85 20.07 2.76 -6.73
N ARG A 86 19.97 1.44 -6.51
CA ARG A 86 19.10 0.57 -7.32
C ARG A 86 17.64 0.98 -7.20
N ARG A 87 17.15 1.17 -5.97
CA ARG A 87 15.76 1.55 -5.71
C ARG A 87 15.43 2.88 -6.37
N ASP A 88 16.26 3.89 -6.14
CA ASP A 88 16.01 5.25 -6.64
C ASP A 88 16.08 5.29 -8.17
N ASN A 89 17.02 4.58 -8.79
CA ASN A 89 17.07 4.44 -10.26
C ASN A 89 15.80 3.83 -10.85
N ILE A 90 15.25 2.77 -10.21
CA ILE A 90 14.01 2.13 -10.67
C ILE A 90 12.82 3.09 -10.52
N LEU A 91 12.72 3.78 -9.38
CA LEU A 91 11.64 4.75 -9.13
C LEU A 91 11.67 5.89 -10.14
N SER A 92 12.83 6.51 -10.35
CA SER A 92 12.99 7.60 -11.33
C SER A 92 12.69 7.13 -12.77
N CYS A 93 13.16 5.94 -13.16
CA CYS A 93 12.84 5.39 -14.49
C CYS A 93 11.33 5.17 -14.69
N MET A 94 10.63 4.71 -13.66
CA MET A 94 9.16 4.55 -13.72
C MET A 94 8.46 5.92 -13.80
N GLU A 95 8.94 6.92 -13.07
CA GLU A 95 8.44 8.30 -13.16
C GLU A 95 8.64 8.89 -14.57
N GLU A 96 9.82 8.71 -15.16
CA GLU A 96 10.11 9.14 -16.54
C GLU A 96 9.20 8.48 -17.58
N LYS A 97 8.84 7.21 -17.35
CA LYS A 97 7.84 6.50 -18.16
C LYS A 97 6.43 7.03 -17.93
N GLY A 98 6.20 7.91 -16.96
CA GLY A 98 4.91 8.53 -16.65
C GLY A 98 4.07 7.75 -15.64
N TYR A 99 4.69 6.90 -14.81
CA TYR A 99 4.02 6.34 -13.64
C TYR A 99 4.13 7.29 -12.45
N LYS A 100 3.08 7.34 -11.63
CA LYS A 100 3.16 7.83 -10.25
C LYS A 100 3.26 6.63 -9.31
N VAL A 101 4.12 6.73 -8.31
CA VAL A 101 4.24 5.76 -7.22
C VAL A 101 3.40 6.27 -6.05
N TYR A 102 2.27 5.65 -5.80
CA TYR A 102 1.38 6.03 -4.71
C TYR A 102 1.84 5.41 -3.38
N GLY A 103 1.54 6.08 -2.26
CA GLY A 103 1.71 5.50 -0.95
C GLY A 103 0.72 4.37 -0.70
N PHE A 104 1.10 3.37 0.08
CA PHE A 104 0.20 2.28 0.46
C PHE A 104 -1.08 2.75 1.16
N SER A 105 -1.00 3.83 1.95
CA SER A 105 -2.16 4.46 2.57
C SER A 105 -3.10 5.13 1.56
N GLU A 106 -2.59 5.67 0.46
CA GLU A 106 -3.40 6.24 -0.63
C GLU A 106 -4.16 5.14 -1.39
N CYS A 107 -3.53 3.97 -1.56
CA CYS A 107 -4.15 2.79 -2.17
C CYS A 107 -5.24 2.15 -1.27
N GLY A 108 -5.19 2.43 0.03
CA GLY A 108 -6.02 1.80 1.04
C GLY A 108 -5.60 0.36 1.37
N PRO A 109 -6.14 -0.20 2.45
CA PRO A 109 -5.85 -1.58 2.84
C PRO A 109 -6.53 -2.57 1.91
N ARG A 110 -5.99 -3.79 1.81
CA ARG A 110 -6.51 -4.85 0.91
C ARG A 110 -7.98 -5.19 1.19
N LYS A 111 -8.42 -5.09 2.46
CA LYS A 111 -9.82 -5.33 2.86
C LYS A 111 -10.78 -4.20 2.49
N ALA A 112 -10.27 -2.99 2.27
CA ALA A 112 -11.06 -1.82 1.89
C ALA A 112 -10.25 -0.94 0.92
N PRO A 113 -9.97 -1.43 -0.31
CA PRO A 113 -9.13 -0.71 -1.26
C PRO A 113 -9.84 0.58 -1.72
N THR A 114 -9.08 1.65 -1.95
CA THR A 114 -9.64 2.90 -2.48
C THR A 114 -10.03 2.82 -3.96
N GLY A 115 -9.59 1.76 -4.64
CA GLY A 115 -9.69 1.62 -6.10
C GLY A 115 -8.58 2.34 -6.86
N LEU A 116 -7.68 3.04 -6.16
CA LEU A 116 -6.55 3.76 -6.77
C LEU A 116 -5.46 2.82 -7.29
N CYS A 117 -5.21 1.73 -6.56
CA CYS A 117 -4.16 0.76 -6.85
C CYS A 117 -4.70 -0.68 -6.87
N PRO A 118 -5.63 -1.02 -7.77
CA PRO A 118 -6.14 -2.37 -7.91
C PRO A 118 -5.14 -3.26 -8.67
N ASN A 119 -5.46 -4.55 -8.72
CA ASN A 119 -4.68 -5.58 -9.42
C ASN A 119 -4.49 -5.22 -10.90
#